data_AF-L8XWP3-F1
#
_entry.id   AF-L8XWP3-F1
#
_cell.length_a   1.000
_cell.length_b   1.000
_cell.length_c   1.000
_cell.angle_alpha   90.00
_cell.angle_beta   90.00
_cell.angle_gamma   90.00
#
_symmetry.space_group_name_H-M   'P 1'
#
loop_
_entity.id
_entity.type
_entity.pdbx_description
1 polymer ?
#
loop_
_entity_poly.entity_id
_entity_poly.type
_entity_poly.pdbx_seq_one_letter_code
_entity_poly.pdbx_strand_id
1 'polypeptide(L)' 'MNQRGITQDMIDFTLNFGEVTNDKWFTNKKILQDSIRQFEQQIKTAKRLLDKGGIVVVSEYESLITAYHFDSARYNY' A
#
# COMPACT_ATOMS: atom_id res chain seq x y z
N MET A 1 2.90 27.80 3.66
CA MET A 1 1.56 28.06 3.08
C MET A 1 0.55 27.54 4.09
N ASN A 2 -0.33 28.37 4.64
CA ASN A 2 -1.24 27.94 5.72
C ASN A 2 -2.68 27.93 5.18
N GLN A 3 -2.99 26.94 4.34
CA GLN A 3 -4.36 26.70 3.87
C GLN A 3 -5.13 26.05 5.02
N ARG A 4 -6.07 26.80 5.61
CA ARG A 4 -6.88 26.30 6.73
C ARG A 4 -7.63 25.05 6.30
N GLY A 5 -7.47 23.98 7.07
CA GLY A 5 -8.17 22.70 6.85
C GLY A 5 -7.51 21.75 5.85
N ILE A 6 -6.36 22.11 5.26
CA ILE A 6 -5.58 21.22 4.40
C ILE A 6 -4.24 20.95 5.09
N THR A 7 -4.07 19.73 5.59
CA THR A 7 -2.82 19.30 6.23
C THR A 7 -1.79 18.86 5.18
N GLN A 8 -0.52 18.78 5.58
CA GLN A 8 0.53 18.24 4.71
C GLN A 8 0.22 16.81 4.29
N ASP A 9 -0.28 15.97 5.20
CA ASP A 9 -0.69 14.60 4.89
C ASP A 9 -1.76 14.53 3.79
N MET A 10 -2.69 15.49 3.72
CA MET A 10 -3.70 15.54 2.65
C MET A 10 -3.08 15.89 1.29
N ILE A 11 -2.06 16.77 1.29
CA ILE A 11 -1.30 17.13 0.10
C ILE A 11 -0.51 15.92 -0.38
N ASP A 12 0.25 15.29 0.51
CA ASP A 12 1.08 14.13 0.20
C ASP A 12 0.21 12.95 -0.27
N PHE A 13 -0.94 12.74 0.36
CA PHE A 13 -1.91 11.74 -0.10
C PHE A 13 -2.37 12.02 -1.53
N THR A 14 -2.75 13.25 -1.83
CA THR A 14 -3.24 13.65 -3.16
C THR A 14 -2.14 13.52 -4.22
N LEU A 15 -0.88 13.80 -3.87
CA LEU A 15 0.27 13.61 -4.76
C LEU A 15 0.57 12.13 -5.06
N ASN A 16 0.40 11.24 -4.07
CA ASN A 16 0.74 9.82 -4.20
C ASN A 16 -0.38 8.96 -4.79
N PHE A 17 -1.64 9.28 -4.49
CA PHE A 17 -2.80 8.44 -4.81
C PHE A 17 -3.88 9.15 -5.63
N GLY A 18 -3.72 10.45 -5.88
CA GLY A 18 -4.63 11.22 -6.72
C GLY A 18 -4.41 10.96 -8.22
N GLU A 19 -5.30 11.53 -9.02
CA GLU A 19 -5.14 11.59 -10.47
C GLU A 19 -4.47 12.92 -10.86
N VAL A 20 -3.73 12.89 -11.98
CA VAL A 20 -3.10 14.07 -12.56
C VAL A 20 -3.78 14.44 -13.88
N THR A 21 -4.21 15.69 -13.99
CA THR A 21 -4.69 16.27 -15.24
C THR A 21 -3.94 17.56 -15.49
N ASN A 22 -3.15 17.59 -16.57
CA ASN A 22 -2.19 18.66 -16.87
C ASN A 22 -1.19 18.85 -15.71
N ASP A 23 -1.33 19.94 -14.97
CA ASP A 23 -0.46 20.38 -13.87
C ASP A 23 -1.13 20.25 -12.49
N LYS A 24 -2.30 19.59 -12.42
CA LYS A 24 -3.11 19.51 -11.20
C LYS A 24 -3.24 18.08 -10.73
N TRP A 25 -2.85 17.86 -9.48
CA TRP A 25 -3.18 16.66 -8.73
C TRP A 25 -4.47 16.89 -7.97
N PHE A 26 -5.38 15.93 -8.07
CA PHE A 26 -6.64 15.99 -7.34
C PHE A 26 -7.08 14.62 -6.87
N THR A 27 -7.81 14.62 -5.77
CA THR A 27 -8.60 13.48 -5.30
C THR A 27 -10.06 13.93 -5.28
N ASN A 28 -10.95 13.05 -5.72
CA ASN A 28 -12.39 13.24 -5.63
C ASN A 28 -13.00 12.12 -4.78
N LYS A 29 -14.30 12.21 -4.49
CA LYS A 29 -14.99 11.21 -3.67
C LYS A 29 -14.82 9.78 -4.19
N LYS A 30 -14.86 9.57 -5.51
CA LYS A 30 -14.70 8.25 -6.12
C LYS A 30 -13.28 7.72 -5.90
N ILE A 31 -12.26 8.53 -6.22
CA ILE A 31 -10.85 8.16 -6.01
C ILE A 31 -10.60 7.81 -4.54
N LEU A 32 -11.08 8.65 -3.60
CA LEU A 32 -10.92 8.40 -2.17
C LEU A 32 -11.61 7.11 -1.71
N GLN A 33 -12.83 6.85 -2.19
CA GLN A 33 -13.54 5.61 -1.89
C GLN A 33 -12.80 4.38 -2.45
N ASP A 34 -12.23 4.50 -3.64
CA ASP A 34 -11.43 3.43 -4.27
C ASP A 34 -10.15 3.17 -3.48
N SER A 35 -9.41 4.22 -3.09
CA SER A 35 -8.23 4.13 -2.25
C SER A 35 -8.53 3.49 -0.89
N ILE A 36 -9.60 3.91 -0.21
CA ILE A 36 -10.02 3.32 1.07
C ILE A 36 -10.27 1.82 0.91
N ARG A 37 -11.03 1.40 -0.12
CA ARG A 37 -11.29 -0.02 -0.38
C ARG A 37 -10.00 -0.81 -0.62
N GLN A 38 -9.05 -0.23 -1.35
CA GLN A 38 -7.74 -0.85 -1.58
C GLN A 38 -6.95 -0.99 -0.27
N PHE A 39 -6.90 0.05 0.57
CA PHE A 39 -6.21 -0.02 1.85
C PHE A 39 -6.85 -1.01 2.80
N GLU A 40 -8.18 -1.08 2.89
CA GLU A 40 -8.86 -2.09 3.69
C GLU A 40 -8.52 -3.50 3.24
N GLN A 41 -8.43 -3.74 1.92
CA GLN A 41 -8.03 -5.02 1.38
C GLN A 41 -6.56 -5.35 1.67
N GLN A 42 -5.66 -4.36 1.59
CA GLN A 42 -4.25 -4.53 1.98
C GLN A 42 -4.10 -4.81 3.47
N ILE A 43 -4.82 -4.08 4.34
CA ILE A 43 -4.85 -4.31 5.78
C ILE A 43 -5.34 -5.73 6.09
N LYS A 44 -6.40 -6.20 5.41
CA LYS A 44 -6.91 -7.58 5.56
C LYS A 44 -5.84 -8.61 5.18
N THR A 45 -5.10 -8.38 4.10
CA THR A 45 -4.00 -9.26 3.69
C THR A 45 -2.84 -9.21 4.70
N ALA A 46 -2.44 -8.02 5.15
CA ALA A 46 -1.38 -7.82 6.13
C ALA A 46 -1.71 -8.52 7.46
N LYS A 47 -2.96 -8.42 7.95
CA LYS A 47 -3.41 -9.15 9.13
C LYS A 47 -3.28 -10.67 8.96
N ARG A 48 -3.68 -11.21 7.80
CA ARG A 48 -3.50 -12.65 7.51
C ARG A 48 -2.04 -13.08 7.45
N LEU A 49 -1.16 -12.21 6.96
CA LEU A 49 0.29 -12.46 6.96
C LEU A 49 0.85 -12.41 8.37
N LEU A 50 0.41 -11.45 9.18
CA LEU A 50 0.76 -11.35 10.60
C LEU A 50 0.36 -12.62 11.36
N ASP A 51 -0.87 -13.10 11.18
CA ASP A 51 -1.37 -14.35 11.79
C ASP A 51 -0.54 -15.59 11.37
N LYS A 52 0.11 -15.53 10.20
CA LYS A 52 0.96 -16.60 9.66
C LYS A 52 2.45 -16.48 10.05
N GLY A 53 2.83 -15.45 10.80
CA GLY A 53 4.23 -15.14 11.13
C GLY A 53 5.02 -14.53 9.96
N GLY A 54 4.36 -14.10 8.88
CA GLY A 54 4.99 -13.65 7.65
C GLY A 54 5.36 -14.79 6.68
N ILE A 55 5.73 -14.41 5.46
CA ILE A 55 6.16 -15.34 4.41
C ILE A 55 7.40 -14.79 3.70
N VAL A 56 8.20 -15.69 3.13
CA VAL A 56 9.29 -15.38 2.22
C VAL A 56 8.84 -15.78 0.82
N VAL A 57 9.07 -14.89 -0.14
CA VAL A 57 8.79 -15.11 -1.56
C VAL A 57 10.12 -15.05 -2.31
N VAL A 58 10.43 -16.09 -3.08
CA VAL A 58 11.56 -16.14 -3.99
C VAL A 58 11.01 -16.00 -5.41
N SER A 59 11.43 -14.95 -6.10
CA SER A 59 11.03 -14.68 -7.48
C SER A 59 12.24 -14.29 -8.32
N GLU A 60 12.17 -14.57 -9.61
CA GLU A 60 13.15 -14.13 -10.60
C GLU A 60 12.41 -13.44 -11.74
N TYR A 61 12.78 -12.19 -12.02
CA TYR A 61 12.02 -11.27 -12.89
C TYR A 61 10.54 -11.20 -12.49
N GLU A 62 9.63 -11.59 -13.39
CA GLU A 62 8.18 -11.63 -13.17
C GLU A 62 7.66 -13.02 -12.77
N SER A 63 8.55 -13.99 -12.56
CA SER A 63 8.18 -15.37 -12.23
C SER A 63 8.36 -15.68 -10.75
N LEU A 64 7.30 -16.19 -10.12
CA LEU A 64 7.33 -16.76 -8.77
C LEU A 64 8.02 -18.13 -8.80
N ILE A 65 9.15 -18.28 -8.12
CA ILE A 65 9.85 -19.56 -7.97
C ILE A 65 9.25 -20.35 -6.81
N THR A 66 9.18 -19.76 -5.61
CA THR A 66 8.59 -20.40 -4.44
C THR A 66 8.15 -19.38 -3.39
N ALA A 67 7.25 -19.80 -2.48
CA ALA A 67 6.87 -19.05 -1.29
C ALA A 67 6.71 -20.00 -0.10
N TYR A 68 7.17 -19.57 1.07
CA TYR A 68 7.14 -20.38 2.28
C TYR A 68 7.03 -19.52 3.55
N HIS A 69 6.71 -20.12 4.70
CA HIS A 69 6.60 -19.40 5.97
C HIS A 69 7.94 -18.83 6.41
N PHE A 70 7.97 -17.59 6.89
CA PHE A 70 9.21 -16.93 7.31
C PHE A 70 10.05 -17.79 8.27
N ASP A 71 9.39 -18.40 9.26
CA ASP A 71 10.03 -19.24 10.28
C ASP A 71 10.60 -20.58 9.78
N SER A 72 10.31 -20.97 8.53
CA SER A 72 10.72 -22.30 8.00
C SER A 72 12.17 -22.34 7.53
N ALA A 73 12.76 -21.20 7.20
CA ALA A 73 14.21 -21.06 7.06
C ALA A 73 14.72 -20.29 8.27
N ARG A 74 15.81 -20.74 8.89
CA ARG A 74 16.46 -20.06 10.03
C ARG A 74 17.07 -18.73 9.59
N TYR A 75 16.24 -17.77 9.22
CA TYR A 75 16.65 -16.43 8.91
C TYR A 75 16.97 -15.71 10.21
N ASN A 76 18.24 -15.31 10.36
CA ASN A 76 18.64 -14.37 11.41
C ASN A 76 18.50 -12.96 10.82
N TYR A 77 17.38 -12.29 11.10
CA TYR A 77 17.18 -10.85 10.82
C TYR A 77 17.35 -10.02 12.09
#